data_AF-A0A924R875-F1
#
_entry.id   AF-A0A924R875-F1
#
_cell.length_a   1.000
_cell.length_b   1.000
_cell.length_c   1.000
_cell.angle_alpha   90.00
_cell.angle_beta   90.00
_cell.angle_gamma   90.00
#
_symmetry.space_group_name_H-M   'P 1'
#
loop_
_entity.id
_entity.type
_entity.pdbx_description
1 polymer ?
#
loop_
_entity_poly.entity_id
_entity_poly.type
_entity_poly.pdbx_seq_one_letter_code
_entity_poly.pdbx_strand_id
1 'polypeptide(L)'
;MFIRRKYRLRHKLLRIILDKHDEIVGKSNFHKTTVNAENIAIPLPVLCVKMAISIEELKTITPPLIMAEEIKLEDFGKGIAVFAWINSQSVYDDEKYLEIGKKKFNDDIYDITKWTLPFIAVLFAAFTTLTNLSLHKDIDYTKQEIKVLKKELDSLKEL
;
A
#
# COMPACT_ATOMS: atom_id res chain seq x y z
N MET A 1 -7.64 -3.63 6.29
CA MET A 1 -6.79 -3.69 5.08
C MET A 1 -6.22 -2.30 4.76
N PHE A 2 -4.89 -2.13 4.77
CA PHE A 2 -4.23 -0.85 4.54
C PHE A 2 -4.12 -0.55 3.03
N ILE A 3 -5.15 0.10 2.47
CA ILE A 3 -5.11 0.59 1.08
C ILE A 3 -4.57 2.03 1.10
N ARG A 4 -3.57 2.34 0.26
CA ARG A 4 -2.99 3.68 0.19
C ARG A 4 -4.08 4.73 -0.12
N ARG A 5 -4.00 5.89 0.53
CA ARG A 5 -5.02 6.96 0.52
C ARG A 5 -5.51 7.33 -0.89
N LYS A 6 -4.60 7.49 -1.86
CA LYS A 6 -4.95 7.86 -3.25
C LYS A 6 -6.00 6.94 -3.88
N TYR A 7 -5.95 5.63 -3.63
CA TYR A 7 -6.89 4.68 -4.24
C TYR A 7 -8.29 4.81 -3.62
N ARG A 8 -8.35 5.00 -2.31
CA ARG A 8 -9.61 5.28 -1.60
C ARG A 8 -10.24 6.59 -2.07
N LEU A 9 -9.41 7.62 -2.28
CA LEU A 9 -9.88 8.92 -2.77
C LEU A 9 -10.44 8.85 -4.19
N ARG A 10 -9.82 8.08 -5.10
CA ARG A 10 -10.35 7.87 -6.45
C ARG A 10 -11.72 7.19 -6.43
N HIS A 11 -11.85 6.13 -5.63
CA HIS A 11 -13.14 5.44 -5.47
C HIS A 11 -14.20 6.34 -4.80
N LYS A 12 -13.81 7.13 -3.79
CA LYS A 12 -14.69 8.13 -3.15
C LYS A 12 -15.13 9.22 -4.14
N LEU A 13 -14.23 9.68 -5.01
CA LEU A 13 -14.53 10.66 -6.06
C LEU A 13 -15.60 10.13 -7.00
N LEU A 14 -15.40 8.90 -7.52
CA LEU A 14 -16.38 8.23 -8.38
C LEU A 14 -17.74 8.11 -7.70
N ARG A 15 -17.77 7.69 -6.42
CA ARG A 15 -19.01 7.65 -5.66
C ARG A 15 -19.75 9.00 -5.65
N ILE A 16 -19.05 10.08 -5.32
CA ILE A 16 -19.67 11.41 -5.18
C ILE A 16 -20.25 11.91 -6.49
N ILE A 17 -19.55 11.70 -7.61
CA ILE A 17 -20.02 12.15 -8.93
C ILE A 17 -21.15 11.26 -9.45
N LEU A 18 -21.15 9.96 -9.15
CA LEU A 18 -22.22 9.03 -9.50
C LEU A 18 -23.48 9.29 -8.66
N ASP A 19 -23.33 9.52 -7.36
CA ASP A 19 -24.44 9.92 -6.48
C ASP A 19 -25.11 11.20 -7.02
N LYS A 20 -24.31 12.16 -7.52
CA LYS A 20 -24.85 13.39 -8.14
C LYS A 20 -25.54 13.12 -9.47
N HIS A 21 -24.98 12.24 -10.29
CA HIS A 21 -25.62 11.83 -11.53
C HIS A 21 -26.97 11.15 -11.26
N ASP A 22 -27.01 10.20 -10.34
CA ASP A 22 -28.21 9.45 -9.97
C ASP A 22 -29.30 10.33 -9.36
N GLU A 23 -28.94 11.37 -8.59
CA GLU A 23 -29.87 12.37 -8.07
C GLU A 23 -30.63 13.09 -9.20
N ILE A 24 -29.96 13.37 -10.31
CA ILE A 24 -30.52 14.16 -11.43
C ILE A 24 -31.19 13.29 -12.48
N VAL A 25 -30.63 12.11 -12.75
CA VAL A 25 -30.95 11.28 -13.93
C VAL A 25 -31.66 9.98 -13.54
N GLY A 26 -31.58 9.58 -12.27
CA GLY A 26 -32.01 8.27 -11.79
C GLY A 26 -31.04 7.14 -12.17
N LYS A 27 -31.07 6.06 -11.37
CA LYS A 27 -30.10 4.94 -11.40
C LYS A 27 -30.01 4.16 -12.73
N SER A 28 -30.94 4.32 -13.68
CA SER A 28 -31.05 3.46 -14.87
C SER A 28 -30.67 4.11 -16.20
N ASN A 29 -30.20 5.36 -16.21
CA ASN A 29 -30.21 6.19 -17.42
C ASN A 29 -28.87 6.81 -17.81
N PHE A 30 -27.75 6.18 -17.43
CA PHE A 30 -26.40 6.61 -17.82
C PHE A 30 -26.17 6.72 -19.34
N HIS A 31 -26.98 6.04 -20.18
CA HIS A 31 -26.82 6.01 -21.64
C HIS A 31 -28.08 6.43 -22.42
N LYS A 32 -29.18 6.79 -21.73
CA LYS A 32 -30.51 6.93 -22.34
C LYS A 32 -31.04 8.36 -22.41
N THR A 33 -30.39 9.30 -21.72
CA THR A 33 -30.84 10.69 -21.64
C THR A 33 -29.69 11.61 -22.00
N THR A 34 -29.93 12.52 -22.94
CA THR A 34 -29.07 13.67 -23.24
C THR A 34 -29.15 14.66 -22.07
N VAL A 35 -28.51 14.31 -20.97
CA VAL A 35 -28.44 15.16 -19.77
C VAL A 35 -27.42 16.25 -20.05
N ASN A 36 -27.79 17.51 -19.80
CA ASN A 36 -26.83 18.60 -19.87
C ASN A 36 -25.72 18.35 -18.82
N ALA A 37 -24.48 18.26 -19.29
CA ALA A 37 -23.31 18.02 -18.45
C ALA A 37 -23.20 19.04 -17.30
N GLU A 38 -23.63 20.30 -17.51
CA GLU A 38 -23.62 21.34 -16.46
C GLU A 38 -24.46 20.93 -15.24
N ASN A 39 -25.57 20.20 -15.43
CA ASN A 39 -26.49 19.81 -14.34
C ASN A 39 -25.94 18.69 -13.45
N ILE A 40 -25.09 17.82 -14.00
CA ILE A 40 -24.48 16.69 -13.29
C ILE A 40 -23.05 16.98 -12.85
N ALA A 41 -22.48 18.11 -13.28
CA ALA A 41 -21.15 18.51 -12.90
C ALA A 41 -21.09 19.11 -11.50
N ILE A 42 -20.03 18.77 -10.78
CA ILE A 42 -19.74 19.28 -9.43
C ILE A 42 -18.56 20.24 -9.55
N PRO A 43 -18.73 21.53 -9.19
CA PRO A 43 -17.62 22.49 -9.16
C PRO A 43 -16.47 21.99 -8.27
N LEU A 44 -15.23 22.21 -8.70
CA LEU A 44 -14.04 21.75 -7.95
C LEU A 44 -14.03 22.18 -6.47
N PRO A 45 -14.38 23.42 -6.08
CA PRO A 45 -14.40 23.81 -4.67
C PRO A 45 -15.40 23.00 -3.84
N VAL A 46 -16.58 22.74 -4.40
CA VAL A 46 -17.62 21.93 -3.74
C VAL A 46 -17.15 20.48 -3.58
N LEU A 47 -16.50 19.95 -4.61
CA LEU A 47 -15.96 18.60 -4.59
C LEU A 47 -14.86 18.44 -3.52
N CYS A 48 -13.94 19.39 -3.41
CA CYS A 48 -12.91 19.41 -2.36
C CYS A 48 -13.52 19.37 -0.94
N VAL A 49 -14.57 20.16 -0.69
CA VAL A 49 -15.30 20.15 0.59
C VAL A 49 -15.95 18.80 0.85
N LYS A 50 -16.70 18.25 -0.12
CA LYS A 50 -17.33 16.91 0.03
C LYS A 50 -16.31 15.80 0.27
N MET A 51 -15.14 15.91 -0.36
CA MET A 51 -14.07 14.94 -0.21
C MET A 51 -13.25 15.14 1.07
N ALA A 52 -13.30 16.33 1.69
CA ALA A 52 -12.42 16.78 2.77
C ALA A 52 -10.93 16.71 2.38
N ILE A 53 -10.61 17.24 1.20
CA ILE A 53 -9.25 17.28 0.63
C ILE A 53 -8.95 18.66 0.05
N SER A 54 -7.66 18.98 -0.11
CA SER A 54 -7.24 20.21 -0.80
C SER A 54 -7.39 20.10 -2.31
N ILE A 55 -7.31 21.24 -3.01
CA ILE A 55 -7.34 21.26 -4.48
C ILE A 55 -6.10 20.61 -5.09
N GLU A 56 -4.95 20.69 -4.42
CA GLU A 56 -3.71 20.01 -4.81
C GLU A 56 -3.88 18.50 -4.72
N GLU A 57 -4.44 18.00 -3.61
CA GLU A 57 -4.71 16.56 -3.46
C GLU A 57 -5.68 16.07 -4.53
N LEU A 58 -6.72 16.85 -4.86
CA LEU A 58 -7.64 16.55 -5.96
C LEU A 58 -6.90 16.47 -7.31
N LYS A 59 -6.01 17.41 -7.61
CA LYS A 59 -5.17 17.41 -8.83
C LYS A 59 -4.23 16.21 -8.92
N THR A 60 -3.82 15.62 -7.79
CA THR A 60 -2.98 14.40 -7.82
C THR A 60 -3.76 13.13 -8.13
N ILE A 61 -5.06 13.09 -7.77
CA ILE A 61 -5.86 11.87 -7.91
C ILE A 61 -6.61 11.81 -9.24
N THR A 62 -7.00 12.95 -9.83
CA THR A 62 -7.84 13.04 -11.03
C THR A 62 -7.19 12.62 -12.37
N PRO A 63 -5.89 12.83 -12.65
CA PRO A 63 -5.35 12.57 -14.00
C PRO A 63 -5.55 11.13 -14.48
N PRO A 64 -5.36 10.08 -13.64
CA PRO A 64 -5.61 8.70 -14.07
C PRO A 64 -7.08 8.40 -14.38
N LEU A 65 -8.03 9.06 -13.72
CA LEU A 65 -9.46 8.89 -14.03
C LEU A 65 -9.82 9.58 -15.35
N ILE A 66 -9.22 10.75 -15.63
CA ILE A 66 -9.41 11.45 -16.91
C ILE A 66 -8.85 10.62 -18.06
N MET A 67 -7.62 10.12 -17.92
CA MET A 67 -6.96 9.28 -18.94
C MET A 67 -7.72 7.98 -19.21
N ALA A 68 -8.44 7.45 -18.21
CA ALA A 68 -9.26 6.26 -18.34
C ALA A 68 -10.71 6.54 -18.78
N GLU A 69 -11.03 7.79 -19.11
CA GLU A 69 -12.38 8.23 -19.52
C GLU A 69 -13.45 7.91 -18.46
N GLU A 70 -13.05 7.95 -17.19
CA GLU A 70 -13.91 7.70 -16.05
C GLU A 70 -14.45 8.99 -15.44
N ILE A 71 -13.82 10.13 -15.71
CA ILE A 71 -14.33 11.46 -15.35
C ILE A 71 -13.98 12.44 -16.46
N LYS A 72 -14.71 13.55 -16.53
CA LYS A 72 -14.36 14.69 -17.38
C LYS A 72 -14.34 15.97 -16.55
N LEU A 73 -13.40 16.86 -16.89
CA LEU A 73 -13.33 18.23 -16.36
C LEU A 73 -13.73 19.18 -17.48
N GLU A 74 -14.60 20.13 -17.17
CA GLU A 74 -15.08 21.11 -18.14
C GLU A 74 -15.36 22.45 -17.45
N ASP A 75 -15.13 23.54 -18.17
CA ASP A 75 -15.45 24.88 -17.71
C ASP A 75 -16.78 25.33 -18.31
N PHE A 76 -17.76 25.58 -17.46
CA PHE A 76 -19.11 26.00 -17.85
C PHE A 76 -19.31 27.51 -17.68
N GLY A 77 -18.23 28.31 -17.66
CA GLY A 77 -18.28 29.77 -17.52
C GLY A 77 -18.45 30.27 -16.08
N LYS A 78 -18.61 29.35 -15.12
CA LYS A 78 -18.63 29.61 -13.67
C LYS A 78 -17.44 28.95 -12.97
N GLY A 79 -16.48 28.44 -13.74
CA GLY A 79 -15.32 27.68 -13.28
C GLY A 79 -15.40 26.20 -13.63
N ILE A 80 -14.29 25.51 -13.35
CA ILE A 80 -14.09 24.10 -13.69
C ILE A 80 -14.95 23.21 -12.78
N ALA A 81 -15.66 22.27 -13.39
CA ALA A 81 -16.45 21.25 -12.72
C ALA A 81 -16.09 19.85 -13.21
N VAL A 82 -16.38 18.85 -12.39
CA VAL A 82 -16.11 17.42 -12.64
C VAL A 82 -17.43 16.67 -12.74
N PHE A 83 -17.55 15.78 -13.72
CA PHE A 83 -18.70 14.89 -13.87
C PHE A 83 -18.28 13.49 -14.28
N ALA A 84 -19.20 12.55 -14.08
CA ALA A 84 -19.07 11.17 -14.53
C ALA A 84 -19.04 11.09 -16.07
N TRP A 85 -18.27 10.16 -16.61
CA TRP A 85 -18.12 9.90 -18.03
C TRP A 85 -18.36 8.42 -18.35
N ILE A 86 -18.05 7.99 -19.58
CA ILE A 86 -18.43 6.70 -20.17
C ILE A 86 -18.21 5.51 -19.23
N ASN A 87 -17.06 5.47 -18.54
CA ASN A 87 -16.64 4.31 -17.74
C ASN A 87 -16.85 4.47 -16.23
N SER A 88 -17.45 5.56 -15.73
CA SER A 88 -17.50 5.81 -14.28
C SER A 88 -18.22 4.73 -13.49
N GLN A 89 -19.38 4.29 -13.98
CA GLN A 89 -20.29 3.40 -13.26
C GLN A 89 -19.68 2.01 -13.10
N SER A 90 -19.24 1.39 -14.19
CA SER A 90 -18.61 0.06 -14.17
C SER A 90 -17.37 0.05 -13.29
N VAL A 91 -16.51 1.07 -13.40
CA VAL A 91 -15.29 1.18 -12.60
C VAL A 91 -15.58 1.33 -11.10
N TYR A 92 -16.67 2.01 -10.75
CA TYR A 92 -17.10 2.13 -9.36
C TYR A 92 -17.66 0.80 -8.84
N ASP A 93 -18.56 0.17 -9.59
CA ASP A 93 -19.21 -1.09 -9.23
C ASP A 93 -18.20 -2.24 -9.09
N ASP A 94 -17.18 -2.28 -9.96
CA ASP A 94 -16.09 -3.26 -9.92
C ASP A 94 -15.06 -2.97 -8.80
N GLU A 95 -15.24 -1.91 -8.01
CA GLU A 95 -14.28 -1.45 -7.00
C GLU A 95 -12.82 -1.31 -7.52
N LYS A 96 -12.62 -1.09 -8.84
CA LYS A 96 -11.32 -1.18 -9.54
C LYS A 96 -10.16 -0.56 -8.78
N TYR A 97 -10.33 0.67 -8.27
CA TYR A 97 -9.26 1.37 -7.56
C TYR A 97 -8.95 0.78 -6.19
N LEU A 98 -9.97 0.27 -5.47
CA LEU A 98 -9.74 -0.45 -4.24
C LEU A 98 -8.96 -1.73 -4.53
N GLU A 99 -9.35 -2.49 -5.56
CA GLU A 99 -8.64 -3.72 -5.97
C GLU A 99 -7.18 -3.45 -6.37
N ILE A 100 -6.92 -2.44 -7.21
CA ILE A 100 -5.56 -2.02 -7.57
C ILE A 100 -4.77 -1.65 -6.29
N GLY A 101 -5.42 -0.96 -5.36
CA GLY A 101 -4.83 -0.61 -4.08
C GLY A 101 -4.50 -1.81 -3.19
N LYS A 102 -5.39 -2.82 -3.16
CA LYS A 102 -5.20 -4.09 -2.45
C LYS A 102 -4.04 -4.87 -3.06
N LYS A 103 -4.01 -5.01 -4.39
CA LYS A 103 -2.94 -5.69 -5.13
C LYS A 103 -1.59 -5.04 -4.87
N LYS A 104 -1.49 -3.72 -5.02
CA LYS A 104 -0.22 -3.00 -4.79
C LYS A 104 0.28 -3.14 -3.36
N PHE A 105 -0.61 -3.09 -2.37
CA PHE A 105 -0.23 -3.33 -0.97
C PHE A 105 0.31 -4.76 -0.76
N ASN A 106 -0.30 -5.76 -1.39
CA ASN A 106 0.18 -7.13 -1.33
C ASN A 106 1.53 -7.31 -2.03
N ASP A 107 1.71 -6.68 -3.19
CA ASP A 107 2.97 -6.67 -3.92
C ASP A 107 4.08 -6.00 -3.10
N ASP A 108 3.79 -4.86 -2.46
CA ASP A 108 4.73 -4.17 -1.57
C ASP A 108 5.15 -5.07 -0.39
N ILE A 109 4.20 -5.78 0.25
CA ILE A 109 4.50 -6.74 1.32
C ILE A 109 5.36 -7.89 0.80
N TYR A 110 5.03 -8.43 -0.37
CA TYR A 110 5.75 -9.52 -0.97
C TYR A 110 7.20 -9.14 -1.26
N ASP A 111 7.42 -7.96 -1.84
CA ASP A 111 8.76 -7.43 -2.12
C ASP A 111 9.56 -7.20 -0.83
N ILE A 112 8.96 -6.60 0.19
CA ILE A 112 9.61 -6.43 1.50
C ILE A 112 9.98 -7.80 2.07
N THR A 113 9.05 -8.75 2.09
CA THR A 113 9.26 -10.08 2.69
C THR A 113 10.35 -10.85 1.95
N LYS A 114 10.39 -10.75 0.62
CA LYS A 114 11.42 -11.38 -0.23
C LYS A 114 12.84 -10.97 0.14
N TRP A 115 13.06 -9.71 0.52
CA TRP A 115 14.38 -9.21 0.93
C TRP A 115 14.65 -9.34 2.43
N THR A 116 13.60 -9.33 3.25
CA THR A 116 13.73 -9.41 4.71
C THR A 116 14.04 -10.84 5.16
N LEU A 117 13.47 -11.86 4.50
CA LEU A 117 13.67 -13.27 4.87
C LEU A 117 15.14 -13.71 4.76
N PRO A 118 15.88 -13.43 3.66
CA PRO A 118 17.30 -13.74 3.57
C PRO A 118 18.13 -12.96 4.59
N PHE A 119 17.77 -11.70 4.86
CA PHE A 119 18.48 -10.88 5.84
C PHE A 119 18.36 -11.45 7.25
N ILE A 120 17.15 -11.87 7.65
CA ILE A 120 16.92 -12.56 8.93
C ILE A 120 17.70 -13.88 8.98
N ALA A 121 17.72 -14.66 7.89
CA ALA A 121 18.47 -15.91 7.83
C ALA A 121 20.00 -15.68 8.00
N VAL A 122 20.55 -14.64 7.38
CA VAL A 122 21.95 -14.24 7.56
C VAL A 122 22.23 -13.82 9.00
N LEU A 123 21.33 -13.04 9.63
CA LEU A 123 21.47 -12.67 11.03
C LEU A 123 21.45 -13.89 11.96
N PHE A 124 20.55 -14.86 11.72
CA PHE A 124 20.52 -16.12 12.47
C PHE A 124 21.80 -16.94 12.28
N ALA A 125 22.32 -17.02 11.05
CA ALA A 125 23.58 -17.72 10.77
C ALA A 125 24.78 -17.03 11.43
N ALA A 126 24.82 -15.70 11.42
CA ALA A 126 25.85 -14.91 12.11
C ALA A 126 25.76 -15.09 13.63
N PHE A 127 24.55 -15.09 14.20
CA PHE A 127 24.36 -15.30 15.63
C PHE A 127 24.79 -16.70 16.07
N THR A 128 24.38 -17.73 15.34
CA THR A 128 24.74 -19.13 15.65
C THR A 128 26.24 -19.40 15.50
N THR A 129 26.90 -18.80 14.52
CA THR A 129 28.37 -18.89 14.38
C THR A 129 29.10 -18.19 15.53
N LEU A 130 28.65 -17.01 15.97
CA LEU A 130 29.24 -16.32 17.13
C LEU A 130 29.09 -17.12 18.43
N THR A 131 27.91 -17.70 18.68
CA THR A 131 27.70 -18.54 19.87
C THR A 131 28.53 -19.82 19.82
N ASN A 132 28.65 -20.46 18.65
CA ASN A 132 29.50 -21.65 18.48
C ASN A 132 30.99 -21.33 18.65
N LEU A 133 31.44 -20.15 18.21
CA LEU A 133 32.82 -19.71 18.40
C LEU A 133 33.15 -19.53 19.89
N SER A 134 32.20 -19.00 20.68
CA SER A 134 32.33 -18.90 22.14
C SER A 134 32.43 -20.28 22.78
N LEU A 135 31.53 -21.20 22.43
CA LEU A 135 31.53 -22.57 22.95
C LEU A 135 32.82 -23.32 22.61
N HIS A 136 33.38 -23.14 21.41
CA HIS A 136 34.67 -23.74 21.06
C HIS A 136 35.83 -23.20 21.89
N LYS A 137 35.87 -21.89 22.16
CA LYS A 137 36.89 -21.31 23.05
C LYS A 137 36.78 -21.86 24.47
N ASP A 138 35.58 -22.00 24.99
CA ASP A 138 35.34 -22.56 26.33
C ASP A 138 35.74 -24.04 26.41
N ILE A 139 35.44 -24.84 25.37
CA ILE A 139 35.86 -26.24 25.29
C ILE A 139 37.38 -26.36 25.24
N ASP A 140 38.06 -25.53 24.46
CA ASP A 140 39.52 -25.58 24.35
C ASP A 140 40.21 -25.16 25.65
N TYR A 141 39.68 -24.15 26.34
CA TYR A 141 40.13 -23.77 27.68
C TYR A 141 39.98 -24.94 28.67
N THR A 142 38.80 -25.56 28.70
CA THR A 142 38.52 -26.70 29.60
C THR A 142 39.43 -27.90 29.28
N LYS A 143 39.69 -28.18 28.00
CA LYS A 143 40.64 -29.23 27.60
C LYS A 143 42.07 -28.95 28.07
N GLN A 144 42.52 -27.70 28.01
CA GLN A 144 43.84 -27.32 28.52
C GLN A 144 43.91 -27.52 30.03
N GLU A 145 42.89 -27.09 30.76
CA GLU A 145 42.81 -27.21 32.23
C GLU A 145 42.85 -28.68 32.67
N ILE A 146 42.07 -29.55 32.02
CA ILE A 146 42.09 -31.00 32.26
C ILE A 146 43.49 -31.58 32.01
N LYS A 147 44.21 -31.10 30.98
CA LYS A 147 45.55 -31.59 30.65
C LYS A 147 46.58 -31.22 31.71
N VAL A 148 46.45 -30.02 32.29
CA VAL A 148 47.31 -29.54 33.39
C VAL A 148 47.03 -30.33 34.65
N LEU A 149 45.76 -30.44 35.06
CA LEU A 149 45.35 -31.23 36.23
C LEU A 149 45.79 -32.69 36.14
N LYS A 150 45.72 -33.30 34.95
CA LYS A 150 46.19 -34.67 34.74
C LYS A 150 47.70 -34.81 34.92
N LYS A 151 48.50 -33.85 34.43
CA LYS A 151 49.95 -33.83 34.67
C LYS A 151 50.30 -33.67 36.14
N GLU A 152 49.60 -32.79 36.85
CA GLU A 152 49.80 -32.59 38.29
C GLU A 152 49.46 -33.87 39.07
N LEU A 153 48.35 -34.52 38.74
CA LEU A 153 47.94 -35.77 39.37
C LEU A 153 48.95 -36.91 39.12
N ASP A 154 49.45 -37.04 37.90
CA ASP A 154 50.47 -38.06 37.57
C ASP A 154 51.78 -37.78 38.31
N SER A 155 52.18 -36.51 38.45
CA SER A 155 53.36 -36.13 39.24
C SER A 155 53.23 -36.38 40.75
N LEU A 156 52.00 -36.31 41.29
CA LEU A 156 51.69 -36.63 42.68
C LEU A 156 51.66 -38.14 42.96
N LYS A 157 51.46 -38.97 41.94
CA LYS A 157 51.48 -40.44 42.07
C LYS A 157 52.88 -41.04 42.00
N GLU A 158 53.84 -40.29 41.46
CA GLU A 158 55.26 -40.68 41.42
C GLU A 158 56.02 -40.28 42.70
N LEU A 159 55.35 -39.58 43.63
CA LEU A 159 55.79 -39.25 44.99
C LEU A 159 55.26 -40.26 46.00
#